data_AF-A0A3B8NH11-F1
#
_entry.id   AF-A0A3B8NH11-F1
#
_cell.length_a   1.000
_cell.length_b   1.000
_cell.length_c   1.000
_cell.angle_alpha   90.00
_cell.angle_beta   90.00
_cell.angle_gamma   90.00
#
_symmetry.space_group_name_H-M   'P 1'
#
loop_
_entity.id
_entity.type
_entity.pdbx_description
1 polymer ?
#
loop_
_entity_poly.entity_id
_entity_poly.type
_entity_poly.pdbx_seq_one_letter_code
_entity_poly.pdbx_strand_id
1 'polypeptide(L)'
;MSDIDSTRVAVVGASGYSGAELIRILLGHELAELVCVTSRVESGRKLSEVFPRFRGVELADRLEFIEPSIDLIVGSGAEVVFLALPHGVAAEYAGPLVDSGLKVIDLSADFRISDPQVYA
;
A
#
# COMPACT_ATOMS: atom_id res chain seq x y z
N MET A 1 -13.11 -10.38 -24.53
CA MET A 1 -12.79 -9.25 -23.64
C MET A 1 -11.29 -9.08 -23.73
N SER A 2 -10.80 -7.92 -24.16
CA SER A 2 -9.37 -7.65 -24.15
C SER A 2 -8.88 -7.73 -22.71
N ASP A 3 -7.81 -8.47 -22.45
CA ASP A 3 -7.08 -8.41 -21.19
C ASP A 3 -6.67 -6.95 -20.98
N ILE A 4 -7.38 -6.26 -20.09
CA ILE A 4 -6.95 -4.94 -19.68
C ILE A 4 -5.84 -5.18 -18.67
N ASP A 5 -4.63 -4.75 -19.00
CA ASP A 5 -3.47 -4.90 -18.14
C ASP A 5 -3.69 -4.09 -16.84
N SER A 6 -3.83 -4.79 -15.71
CA SER A 6 -4.10 -4.20 -14.41
C SER A 6 -2.79 -3.95 -13.67
N THR A 7 -2.59 -2.74 -13.16
CA THR A 7 -1.39 -2.39 -12.38
C THR A 7 -1.44 -3.03 -11.00
N ARG A 8 -0.42 -3.79 -10.61
CA ARG A 8 -0.35 -4.41 -9.28
C ARG A 8 0.14 -3.42 -8.23
N VAL A 9 -0.62 -3.30 -7.15
CA VAL A 9 -0.46 -2.26 -6.12
C VAL A 9 -0.21 -2.87 -4.75
N ALA A 10 0.76 -2.31 -4.04
CA ALA A 10 0.95 -2.52 -2.60
C ALA A 10 0.55 -1.28 -1.80
N VAL A 11 0.05 -1.46 -0.58
CA VAL A 11 -0.24 -0.37 0.37
C VAL A 11 0.51 -0.61 1.68
N VAL A 12 1.44 0.29 2.00
CA VAL A 12 2.18 0.28 3.26
C VAL A 12 1.46 1.13 4.30
N GLY A 13 1.27 0.61 5.52
CA GLY A 13 0.48 1.30 6.54
C GLY A 13 -1.03 1.22 6.28
N ALA A 14 -1.47 0.12 5.68
CA ALA A 14 -2.81 -0.06 5.16
C ALA A 14 -3.93 -0.02 6.23
N SER A 15 -3.61 -0.29 7.50
CA SER A 15 -4.59 -0.30 8.60
C SER A 15 -5.00 1.11 9.09
N GLY A 16 -4.28 2.18 8.69
CA GLY A 16 -4.64 3.56 9.02
C GLY A 16 -5.82 4.08 8.20
N TYR A 17 -6.39 5.23 8.56
CA TYR A 17 -7.58 5.78 7.88
C TYR A 17 -7.36 6.05 6.39
N SER A 18 -6.24 6.68 6.01
CA SER A 18 -5.92 6.91 4.60
C SER A 18 -5.71 5.60 3.83
N GLY A 19 -5.09 4.61 4.47
CA GLY A 19 -4.94 3.26 3.91
C GLY A 19 -6.28 2.56 3.71
N ALA A 20 -7.20 2.67 4.68
CA ALA A 20 -8.53 2.07 4.62
C ALA A 20 -9.40 2.68 3.51
N GLU A 21 -9.29 3.98 3.25
CA GLU A 21 -9.98 4.65 2.14
C GLU A 21 -9.34 4.33 0.79
N LEU A 22 -8.00 4.26 0.73
CA LEU A 22 -7.31 3.81 -0.48
C LEU A 22 -7.70 2.38 -0.85
N ILE A 23 -7.75 1.47 0.13
CA ILE A 23 -8.23 0.09 -0.08
C ILE A 23 -9.66 0.09 -0.61
N ARG A 24 -10.56 0.92 -0.05
CA ARG A 24 -11.95 1.02 -0.54
C ARG A 24 -12.00 1.38 -2.02
N ILE A 25 -11.13 2.27 -2.47
CA ILE A 25 -11.02 2.67 -3.88
C ILE A 25 -10.44 1.53 -4.72
N LEU A 26 -9.30 0.95 -4.29
CA LEU A 26 -8.59 -0.10 -5.02
C LEU A 26 -9.40 -1.38 -5.20
N LEU A 27 -10.19 -1.78 -4.18
CA LEU A 27 -11.07 -2.95 -4.28
C LEU A 27 -12.15 -2.83 -5.37
N GLY A 28 -12.45 -1.61 -5.83
CA GLY A 28 -13.39 -1.35 -6.91
C GLY A 28 -12.75 -0.83 -8.19
N HIS A 29 -11.42 -0.83 -8.31
CA HIS A 29 -10.71 -0.21 -9.42
C HIS A 29 -10.33 -1.23 -10.50
N GLU A 30 -10.97 -1.15 -11.67
CA GLU A 30 -10.80 -2.16 -12.74
C GLU A 30 -9.38 -2.28 -13.30
N LEU A 31 -8.57 -1.21 -13.20
CA LEU A 31 -7.19 -1.19 -13.72
C LEU A 31 -6.11 -1.31 -12.63
N ALA A 32 -6.50 -1.64 -11.40
CA ALA A 32 -5.55 -1.78 -10.30
C ALA A 32 -5.87 -3.02 -9.45
N GLU A 33 -4.88 -3.88 -9.27
CA GLU A 33 -5.00 -5.06 -8.44
C GLU A 33 -4.25 -4.85 -7.12
N LEU A 34 -4.96 -4.89 -5.98
CA LEU A 34 -4.33 -4.83 -4.67
C LEU A 34 -3.71 -6.20 -4.34
N VAL A 35 -2.39 -6.29 -4.41
CA VAL A 35 -1.64 -7.55 -4.21
C VAL A 35 -0.95 -7.65 -2.85
N CYS A 36 -0.78 -6.53 -2.15
CA CYS A 36 -0.10 -6.49 -0.86
C CYS A 36 -0.63 -5.37 0.04
N VAL A 37 -0.86 -5.68 1.31
CA VAL A 37 -1.21 -4.72 2.35
C VAL A 37 -0.34 -4.98 3.58
N THR A 38 0.23 -3.92 4.16
CA THR A 38 1.12 -4.08 5.32
C THR A 38 0.60 -3.36 6.55
N SER A 39 0.83 -3.98 7.71
CA SER A 39 0.58 -3.40 9.03
C SER A 39 1.39 -4.15 10.09
N ARG A 40 2.06 -3.42 10.98
CA ARG A 40 2.78 -4.01 12.12
C ARG A 40 1.83 -4.64 13.16
N VAL A 41 0.63 -4.07 13.30
CA VAL A 41 -0.33 -4.47 14.35
C VAL A 41 -1.25 -5.58 13.85
N GLU A 42 -1.60 -5.54 12.55
CA GLU A 42 -2.61 -6.44 11.97
C GLU A 42 -2.02 -7.62 11.19
N SER A 43 -0.70 -7.75 11.17
CA SER A 43 0.04 -8.83 10.50
C SER A 43 -0.56 -10.23 10.80
N GLY A 44 -0.79 -11.01 9.75
CA GLY A 44 -1.42 -12.33 9.79
C GLY A 44 -2.95 -12.33 9.85
N ARG A 45 -3.60 -11.16 9.92
CA ARG A 45 -5.06 -11.05 9.85
C ARG A 45 -5.51 -10.76 8.43
N LYS A 46 -6.70 -11.23 8.09
CA LYS A 46 -7.30 -10.96 6.78
C LYS A 46 -7.81 -9.53 6.69
N LEU A 47 -7.83 -8.98 5.48
CA LEU A 47 -8.32 -7.63 5.22
C LEU A 47 -9.77 -7.46 5.66
N SER A 48 -10.63 -8.47 5.46
CA SER A 48 -12.02 -8.46 5.90
C SER A 48 -12.23 -8.72 7.40
N GLU A 49 -11.22 -9.19 8.12
CA GLU A 49 -11.24 -9.28 9.59
C GLU A 49 -10.94 -7.94 10.25
N VAL A 50 -9.98 -7.19 9.68
CA VAL A 50 -9.62 -5.84 10.13
C VAL A 50 -10.67 -4.82 9.67
N PHE A 51 -11.19 -4.98 8.45
CA PHE A 51 -12.24 -4.14 7.89
C PHE A 51 -13.50 -4.96 7.56
N PRO A 52 -14.37 -5.24 8.56
CA PRO A 52 -15.59 -6.05 8.39
C PRO A 52 -16.53 -5.60 7.27
N ARG A 53 -16.47 -4.32 6.90
CA ARG A 53 -17.24 -3.75 5.77
C ARG A 53 -16.91 -4.34 4.40
N PHE A 54 -15.78 -5.03 4.26
CA PHE A 54 -15.35 -5.66 3.01
C PHE A 54 -15.57 -7.17 2.98
N ARG A 55 -16.24 -7.77 3.97
CA ARG A 55 -16.59 -9.19 3.95
C ARG A 55 -17.46 -9.53 2.73
N GLY A 56 -17.19 -10.67 2.10
CA GLY A 56 -17.85 -11.10 0.87
C GLY A 56 -17.21 -10.55 -0.40
N VAL A 57 -16.23 -9.65 -0.29
CA VAL A 57 -15.34 -9.30 -1.40
C VAL A 57 -14.21 -10.33 -1.43
N GLU A 58 -14.17 -11.16 -2.48
CA GLU A 58 -13.25 -12.30 -2.58
C GLU A 58 -11.80 -11.94 -2.27
N LEU A 59 -11.30 -10.82 -2.82
CA LEU A 59 -9.95 -10.32 -2.55
C LEU A 59 -9.75 -9.95 -1.07
N ALA A 60 -10.73 -9.31 -0.42
CA ALA A 60 -10.63 -8.91 0.98
C ALA A 60 -10.66 -10.12 1.95
N ASP A 61 -11.36 -11.20 1.56
CA ASP A 61 -11.47 -12.43 2.36
C ASP A 61 -10.25 -13.35 2.22
N ARG A 62 -9.37 -13.11 1.23
CA ARG A 62 -8.13 -13.86 0.99
C ARG A 62 -6.86 -13.09 1.31
N LEU A 63 -6.84 -11.77 1.13
CA LEU A 63 -5.63 -10.97 1.30
C LEU A 63 -5.37 -10.72 2.79
N GLU A 64 -4.18 -11.07 3.25
CA GLU A 64 -3.74 -10.89 4.62
C GLU A 64 -2.78 -9.70 4.74
N PHE A 65 -2.84 -9.02 5.89
CA PHE A 65 -1.80 -8.07 6.26
C PHE A 65 -0.50 -8.80 6.52
N ILE A 66 0.59 -8.24 6.02
CA ILE A 66 1.94 -8.70 6.31
C ILE A 66 2.73 -7.61 7.04
N GLU A 67 3.88 -7.99 7.60
CA GLU A 67 4.84 -7.02 8.11
C GLU A 67 5.29 -6.06 7.02
N PRO A 68 5.52 -4.77 7.34
CA PRO A 68 6.02 -3.79 6.38
C PRO A 68 7.52 -4.02 6.12
N SER A 69 7.84 -5.11 5.43
CA SER A 69 9.18 -5.50 4.99
C SER A 69 9.38 -5.17 3.52
N ILE A 70 10.50 -4.52 3.19
CA ILE A 70 10.86 -4.18 1.81
C ILE A 70 10.89 -5.44 0.93
N ASP A 71 11.55 -6.51 1.39
CA ASP A 71 11.68 -7.75 0.63
C ASP A 71 10.32 -8.40 0.35
N LEU A 72 9.40 -8.38 1.32
CA LEU A 72 8.06 -8.94 1.14
C LEU A 72 7.22 -8.07 0.19
N ILE A 73 7.36 -6.75 0.25
CA ILE A 73 6.68 -5.82 -0.66
C ILE A 73 7.17 -6.04 -2.09
N VAL A 74 8.49 -6.10 -2.30
CA VAL A 74 9.09 -6.39 -3.62
C VAL A 74 8.68 -7.79 -4.11
N GLY A 75 8.73 -8.79 -3.23
CA GLY A 75 8.35 -10.17 -3.54
C GLY A 75 6.86 -10.37 -3.85
N SER A 76 5.99 -9.42 -3.48
CA SER A 76 4.55 -9.47 -3.81
C SER A 76 4.25 -9.30 -5.30
N GLY A 77 5.23 -8.85 -6.10
CA GLY A 77 5.05 -8.54 -7.51
C GLY A 77 4.36 -7.20 -7.77
N ALA A 78 4.23 -6.35 -6.74
CA ALA A 78 3.72 -4.99 -6.90
C ALA A 78 4.62 -4.15 -7.83
N GLU A 79 3.98 -3.29 -8.63
CA GLU A 79 4.64 -2.35 -9.53
C GLU A 79 4.57 -0.91 -8.98
N VAL A 80 3.51 -0.63 -8.23
CA VAL A 80 3.27 0.63 -7.54
C VAL A 80 3.07 0.37 -6.05
N VAL A 81 3.66 1.22 -5.21
CA VAL A 81 3.48 1.19 -3.76
C VAL A 81 2.94 2.52 -3.27
N PHE A 82 1.84 2.48 -2.53
CA PHE A 82 1.37 3.63 -1.77
C PHE A 82 1.93 3.58 -0.35
N LEU A 83 2.46 4.71 0.13
CA LEU A 83 2.87 4.89 1.52
C LEU A 83 1.76 5.66 2.25
N ALA A 84 0.96 4.95 3.05
CA ALA A 84 -0.08 5.51 3.92
C ALA A 84 0.45 5.60 5.37
N LEU A 85 1.63 6.19 5.51
CA LEU A 85 2.39 6.25 6.76
C LEU A 85 2.23 7.59 7.48
N PRO A 86 2.48 7.65 8.80
CA PRO A 86 2.67 8.92 9.49
C PRO A 86 3.79 9.74 8.84
N HIS A 87 3.69 11.06 8.99
CA HIS A 87 4.73 11.98 8.55
C HIS A 87 6.10 11.66 9.18
N GLY A 88 7.17 11.78 8.39
CA GLY A 88 8.55 11.51 8.77
C GLY A 88 8.97 10.05 8.66
N VAL A 89 8.07 9.13 8.31
CA VAL A 89 8.34 7.69 8.22
C VAL A 89 8.49 7.24 6.76
N ALA A 90 8.02 8.01 5.78
CA ALA A 90 7.97 7.56 4.39
C ALA A 90 9.37 7.34 3.81
N ALA A 91 10.37 8.12 4.25
CA ALA A 91 11.75 7.99 3.80
C ALA A 91 12.39 6.62 4.09
N GLU A 92 11.99 5.94 5.18
CA GLU A 92 12.47 4.59 5.52
C GLU A 92 12.08 3.55 4.45
N TYR A 93 11.00 3.80 3.72
CA TYR A 93 10.43 2.89 2.73
C TYR A 93 10.68 3.34 1.29
N ALA A 94 10.53 4.64 1.02
CA ALA A 94 10.54 5.17 -0.34
C ALA A 94 11.85 4.88 -1.08
N GLY A 95 13.01 5.16 -0.45
CA GLY A 95 14.32 4.95 -1.07
C GLY A 95 14.54 3.50 -1.50
N PRO A 96 14.52 2.52 -0.57
CA PRO A 96 14.72 1.11 -0.92
C PRO A 96 13.72 0.55 -1.94
N LEU A 97 12.46 1.00 -1.91
CA LEU A 97 11.44 0.57 -2.87
C LEU A 97 11.68 1.13 -4.27
N VAL A 98 12.09 2.40 -4.38
CA VAL A 98 12.47 3.02 -5.66
C VAL A 98 13.73 2.35 -6.22
N ASP A 99 14.74 2.09 -5.37
CA ASP A 99 15.97 1.40 -5.78
C ASP A 99 15.70 -0.04 -6.27
N SER A 100 14.61 -0.65 -5.79
CA SER A 100 14.13 -1.97 -6.24
C SER A 100 13.29 -1.91 -7.54
N GLY A 101 13.12 -0.71 -8.13
CA GLY A 101 12.40 -0.50 -9.38
C GLY A 101 10.89 -0.26 -9.25
N LEU A 102 10.36 -0.13 -8.03
CA LEU A 102 8.94 0.14 -7.82
C LEU A 102 8.66 1.64 -7.93
N LYS A 103 7.46 1.98 -8.40
CA LYS A 103 6.95 3.37 -8.36
C LYS A 103 6.34 3.63 -6.99
N VAL A 104 6.79 4.68 -6.31
CA VAL A 104 6.32 5.01 -4.96
C VAL A 104 5.41 6.25 -5.00
N ILE A 105 4.24 6.16 -4.36
CA ILE A 105 3.30 7.25 -4.15
C ILE A 105 3.18 7.47 -2.64
N ASP A 106 3.80 8.54 -2.14
CA ASP A 106 3.69 8.91 -0.73
C ASP A 106 2.45 9.78 -0.48
N LEU A 107 1.57 9.34 0.44
CA LEU A 107 0.40 10.11 0.85
C LEU A 107 0.74 11.15 1.92
N SER A 108 1.91 11.04 2.56
CA SER A 108 2.40 11.98 3.57
C SER A 108 2.93 13.27 2.92
N ALA A 109 3.62 14.10 3.73
CA ALA A 109 4.24 15.34 3.25
C ALA A 109 5.73 15.18 2.89
N ASP A 110 6.34 14.04 3.17
CA ASP A 110 7.80 13.86 3.25
C ASP A 110 8.52 14.19 1.93
N PHE A 111 7.87 13.95 0.79
CA PHE A 111 8.43 14.23 -0.54
C PHE A 111 7.74 15.38 -1.30
N ARG A 112 6.90 16.17 -0.63
CA ARG A 112 6.18 17.28 -1.28
C ARG A 112 7.03 18.54 -1.48
N ILE A 113 7.95 18.80 -0.56
CA ILE A 113 8.76 20.03 -0.53
C ILE A 113 10.19 19.67 -0.87
N SER A 114 10.74 20.29 -1.93
CA SER A 114 12.11 20.02 -2.40
C SER A 114 13.19 20.74 -1.61
N ASP A 115 12.85 21.82 -0.90
CA ASP A 115 13.79 22.58 -0.07
C ASP A 115 13.76 22.05 1.38
N PRO A 116 14.85 21.40 1.86
CA PRO A 116 14.92 20.89 3.21
C PRO A 116 14.75 21.97 4.29
N GLN A 117 15.10 23.22 4.01
CA GLN A 117 14.94 24.33 4.96
C GLN A 117 13.49 24.77 5.11
N VAL A 118 12.66 24.59 4.08
CA VAL A 118 11.22 24.88 4.12
C VAL A 118 10.45 23.71 4.73
N TYR A 119 10.98 22.50 4.61
CA TYR A 119 10.40 21.29 5.18
C TYR A 119 10.63 21.16 6.70
N ALA A 120 11.79 21.63 7.20
CA ALA A 120 12.26 21.44 8.58
C ALA A 120 11.43 22.15 9.66
#